data_AF-A0A965QCU5-F1
#
_entry.id   AF-A0A965QCU5-F1
#
_cell.length_a   1.000
_cell.length_b   1.000
_cell.length_c   1.000
_cell.angle_alpha   90.00
_cell.angle_beta   90.00
_cell.angle_gamma   90.00
#
_symmetry.space_group_name_H-M   'P 1'
#
loop_
_entity.id
_entity.type
_entity.pdbx_description
1 polymer ?
#
loop_
_entity_poly.entity_id
_entity_poly.type
_entity_poly.pdbx_seq_one_letter_code
_entity_poly.pdbx_strand_id
1 'polypeptide(L)' 'MPQAPQKLRKQYVNTEYPNVVLRFEDGHEIVVKRGLGKTFDIYAGETVRLLAVFDPDARERELVATRKAEEFDDA' A
#
# COMPACT_ATOMS: atom_id res chain seq x y z
N MET A 1 -24.98 10.15 -12.45
CA MET A 1 -24.53 10.57 -11.10
C MET A 1 -23.12 10.03 -10.91
N PRO A 2 -22.13 10.81 -10.42
CA PRO A 2 -20.86 10.23 -10.04
C PRO A 2 -21.13 9.23 -8.89
N GLN A 3 -20.69 7.99 -9.06
CA GLN A 3 -20.83 6.96 -8.04
C GLN A 3 -20.02 7.39 -6.83
N ALA A 4 -20.61 7.36 -5.63
CA ALA A 4 -19.87 7.65 -4.41
C ALA A 4 -18.68 6.67 -4.31
N PRO A 5 -17.49 7.13 -3.89
CA PRO A 5 -16.31 6.27 -3.79
C PRO A 5 -16.62 5.08 -2.88
N GLN A 6 -16.58 3.88 -3.45
CA GLN A 6 -16.86 2.65 -2.70
C GLN A 6 -15.68 2.36 -1.79
N LYS A 7 -15.96 2.21 -0.49
CA LYS A 7 -14.95 1.76 0.46
C LYS A 7 -14.66 0.27 0.22
N LEU A 8 -13.45 -0.04 -0.19
CA LEU A 8 -12.93 -1.38 -0.41
C LEU A 8 -12.06 -1.79 0.77
N ARG A 9 -12.13 -3.06 1.16
CA ARG A 9 -11.23 -3.63 2.14
C ARG A 9 -10.25 -4.55 1.42
N LYS A 10 -8.98 -4.17 1.47
CA LYS A 10 -7.91 -4.81 0.71
C LYS A 10 -6.80 -5.30 1.63
N GLN A 11 -5.99 -6.22 1.15
CA GLN A 11 -4.81 -6.69 1.83
C GLN A 11 -3.57 -6.63 0.94
N TYR A 12 -2.42 -6.48 1.59
CA TYR A 12 -1.13 -6.57 0.96
C TYR A 12 -0.18 -7.39 1.82
N VAL A 13 0.48 -8.37 1.20
CA VAL A 13 1.50 -9.20 1.83
C VAL A 13 2.85 -8.86 1.24
N ASN A 14 3.79 -8.48 2.09
CA ASN A 14 5.16 -8.21 1.66
C ASN A 14 6.02 -9.47 1.76
N THR A 15 6.35 -10.09 0.63
CA THR A 15 7.21 -11.30 0.59
C THR A 15 8.66 -10.99 0.21
N GLU A 16 8.89 -9.88 -0.50
CA GLU A 16 10.15 -9.59 -1.21
C GLU A 16 11.09 -8.69 -0.40
N TYR A 17 10.60 -7.57 0.13
CA TYR A 17 11.44 -6.50 0.69
C TYR A 17 11.49 -6.53 2.22
N PRO A 18 12.55 -5.99 2.87
CA PRO A 18 12.63 -5.92 4.33
C PRO A 18 11.43 -5.19 4.95
N ASN A 19 11.11 -4.01 4.41
CA ASN A 19 9.92 -3.24 4.74
C ASN A 19 9.35 -2.62 3.47
N VAL A 20 8.02 -2.59 3.36
CA VAL A 20 7.30 -1.84 2.33
C VAL A 20 6.41 -0.83 3.01
N VAL A 21 6.46 0.42 2.56
CA VAL A 21 5.55 1.49 2.95
C VAL A 21 4.51 1.64 1.86
N LEU A 22 3.26 1.37 2.20
CA LEU A 22 2.09 1.67 1.39
C LEU A 22 1.72 3.13 1.64
N ARG A 23 1.95 4.00 0.65
CA ARG A 23 1.60 5.42 0.72
C ARG A 23 0.36 5.68 -0.11
N PHE A 24 -0.71 6.09 0.57
CA PHE A 24 -2.01 6.39 -0.01
C PHE A 24 -2.05 7.83 -0.55
N GLU A 25 -3.00 8.12 -1.43
CA GLU A 25 -3.18 9.47 -2.01
C GLU A 25 -3.59 10.53 -0.98
N ASP A 26 -4.29 10.12 0.09
CA ASP A 26 -4.67 10.98 1.21
C ASP A 26 -3.49 11.35 2.14
N GLY A 27 -2.31 10.75 1.93
CA GLY A 27 -1.11 10.92 2.74
C GLY A 27 -0.97 9.92 3.89
N HIS A 28 -1.88 8.96 4.04
CA HIS A 28 -1.74 7.85 4.98
C HIS A 28 -0.57 6.96 4.56
N GLU A 29 0.16 6.40 5.53
CA GLU A 29 1.27 5.48 5.28
C GLU A 29 1.14 4.23 6.18
N ILE A 30 1.22 3.05 5.59
CA ILE A 30 1.22 1.77 6.30
C ILE A 30 2.52 1.04 6.05
N VAL A 31 3.23 0.68 7.12
CA VAL A 31 4.45 -0.13 7.03
C VAL A 31 4.11 -1.62 7.13
N VAL A 32 4.56 -2.40 6.15
CA VAL A 32 4.40 -3.84 6.05
C VAL A 32 5.79 -4.50 6.05
N LYS A 33 6.13 -5.16 7.15
CA LYS A 33 7.40 -5.89 7.28
C LYS A 33 7.39 -7.15 6.42
N ARG A 34 8.58 -7.63 6.05
CA ARG A 34 8.74 -8.89 5.30
C ARG A 34 8.04 -10.05 6.00
N GLY A 35 7.33 -10.87 5.22
CA GLY A 35 6.59 -12.05 5.67
C GLY A 35 5.26 -11.71 6.36
N LEU A 36 4.89 -10.43 6.48
CA LEU A 36 3.62 -10.02 7.08
C LEU A 36 2.65 -9.49 6.02
N GLY A 37 1.38 -9.77 6.27
CA GLY A 37 0.25 -9.16 5.60
C GLY A 37 -0.37 -8.07 6.45
N LYS A 38 -0.86 -7.00 5.80
CA LYS A 38 -1.75 -6.03 6.44
C LYS A 38 -3.00 -5.82 5.61
N THR A 39 -4.11 -5.78 6.32
CA THR A 39 -5.42 -5.39 5.79
C THR A 39 -5.61 -3.90 6.01
N PHE A 40 -6.16 -3.20 5.03
CA PHE A 40 -6.47 -1.79 5.10
C PHE A 40 -7.74 -1.48 4.32
N ASP A 41 -8.38 -0.38 4.70
CA ASP A 41 -9.50 0.13 3.95
C ASP A 41 -8.99 1.20 2.96
N ILE A 42 -9.48 1.17 1.72
CA ILE A 42 -9.11 2.09 0.64
C ILE A 42 -10.34 2.41 -0.21
N TYR A 43 -10.43 3.57 -0.83
CA TYR A 43 -11.53 3.86 -1.74
C TYR A 43 -11.25 3.41 -3.17
N ALA A 44 -12.32 2.96 -3.86
CA ALA A 44 -12.24 2.59 -5.26
C ALA A 44 -11.73 3.77 -6.11
N GLY A 45 -10.74 3.50 -6.95
CA GLY A 45 -10.07 4.49 -7.79
C GLY A 45 -8.86 5.19 -7.16
N GLU A 46 -8.61 5.00 -5.86
CA GLU A 46 -7.40 5.53 -5.22
C GLU A 46 -6.14 4.80 -5.67
N THR A 47 -5.02 5.52 -5.63
CA THR A 47 -3.70 4.97 -5.94
C THR A 47 -2.85 4.82 -4.68
N VAL A 48 -2.15 3.70 -4.56
CA VAL A 48 -1.18 3.42 -3.50
C VAL A 48 0.20 3.24 -4.10
N ARG A 49 1.17 3.97 -3.58
CA ARG A 49 2.59 3.81 -3.92
C ARG A 49 3.22 2.84 -2.93
N LEU A 50 3.84 1.79 -3.46
CA LEU A 50 4.62 0.82 -2.70
C LEU A 50 6.07 1.28 -2.70
N LEU A 51 6.56 1.69 -1.53
CA LEU A 51 7.92 2.15 -1.34
C LEU A 51 8.70 1.12 -0.53
N ALA A 52 9.71 0.48 -1.11
CA ALA A 52 10.60 -0.38 -0.34
C ALA A 52 11.55 0.46 0.52
N VAL A 53 11.76 0.00 1.75
CA VAL A 53 12.72 0.55 2.70
C VAL A 53 13.64 -0.58 3.13
N PHE A 54 14.88 -0.54 2.65
CA PHE A 54 15.89 -1.54 2.93
C PHE A 54 16.54 -1.31 4.30
N ASP A 55 16.81 -0.05 4.63
CA ASP A 55 17.39 0.39 5.89
C ASP A 55 16.45 1.44 6.51
N PRO A 56 15.89 1.22 7.71
CA PRO A 56 15.00 2.17 8.38
C PRO A 56 15.71 3.44 8.85
N ASP A 57 17.04 3.41 9.03
CA ASP A 57 17.86 4.56 9.41
C ASP A 57 18.32 5.36 8.18
N ALA A 58 18.40 4.70 7.01
CA ALA A 58 18.56 5.39 5.74
C ALA A 58 17.25 6.09 5.35
N ARG A 59 17.33 7.35 4.94
CA ARG A 59 16.17 8.09 4.39
C ARG A 59 15.80 7.65 2.97
N GLU A 60 16.40 6.59 2.47
CA GLU A 60 16.23 6.11 1.11
C GLU A 60 15.01 5.20 1.03
N ARG A 61 14.05 5.62 0.21
CA ARG A 61 12.85 4.85 -0.13
C ARG A 61 12.85 4.62 -1.62
N GLU A 62 12.75 3.37 -2.05
CA GLU A 62 12.71 3.03 -3.46
C GLU A 62 11.26 2.79 -3.89
N LEU A 63 10.81 3.48 -4.94
CA LEU A 63 9.49 3.23 -5.51
C LEU A 63 9.51 1.90 -6.25
N VAL A 64 8.86 0.89 -5.67
CA VAL A 64 8.77 -0.44 -6.25
C VAL A 64 7.64 -0.50 -7.26
N ALA A 65 6.47 -0.01 -6.87
CA ALA A 65 5.28 -0.10 -7.69
C ALA A 65 4.29 1.00 -7.31
N THR A 66 3.41 1.31 -8.25
CA THR A 66 2.22 2.12 -8.00
C THR A 66 1.04 1.27 -8.41
N ARG A 67 0.16 0.97 -7.46
CA ARG A 67 -1.00 0.08 -7.66
C ARG A 67 -2.27 0.84 -7.32
N LYS A 68 -3.32 0.66 -8.11
CA LYS A 68 -4.67 1.12 -7.78
C LYS A 68 -5.30 0.24 -6.71
N ALA A 69 -6.27 0.78 -6.00
CA ALA A 69 -7.06 0.07 -5.00
C ALA A 69 -7.60 -1.28 -5.51
N GLU A 70 -7.99 -1.34 -6.78
CA GLU A 70 -8.57 -2.52 -7.43
C GLU A 70 -7.53 -3.63 -7.69
N GLU A 71 -6.24 -3.29 -7.74
CA GLU A 71 -5.15 -4.24 -8.00
C GLU A 71 -4.66 -4.97 -6.74
N PHE A 72 -5.18 -4.60 -5.56
CA PHE A 72 -4.91 -5.32 -4.33
C PHE A 72 -5.88 -6.48 -4.14
N ASP A 73 -5.39 -7.53 -3.48
CA ASP A 73 -6.19 -8.68 -3.08
C ASP A 73 -7.26 -8.26 -2.07
N ASP A 74 -8.46 -8.83 -2.17
CA ASP A 74 -9.50 -8.67 -1.15
C ASP A 74 -9.09 -9.36 0.15
N ALA A 75 -9.38 -8.72 1.28
CA ALA A 75 -9.01 -9.22 2.61
C ALA A 75 -10.08 -10.09 3.26
#